data_AF-A0AAJ7E6T3-F1
#
_entry.id   AF-A0AAJ7E6T3-F1
#
_cell.length_a   1.000
_cell.length_b   1.000
_cell.length_c   1.000
_cell.angle_alpha   90.00
_cell.angle_beta   90.00
_cell.angle_gamma   90.00
#
_symmetry.space_group_name_H-M   'P 1'
#
loop_
_entity.id
_entity.type
_entity.pdbx_description
1 polymer ?
#
loop_
_entity_poly.entity_id
_entity_poly.type
_entity_poly.pdbx_seq_one_letter_code
_entity_poly.pdbx_strand_id
1 'polypeptide(L)'
;MELENIVANTVYLKAREGGSDSNKGKSKKWRKILQFPHISQCLDIKTKIDVGYEYVVDQQPIGKLLFRQFCERTRPQYHKYNGFLDAVERYEVGLEETRVALAAEVFGRYLKQEGGEAVTDVVVPTVVDDASSLLEGNVIDNERYTFSPDWFSFGCLVYEMIEGRAPFRARKEKVKREEVDRRVKHEQEKYSSKFSECARALCSALLAKSCASRLGGAGRRGADTVKAHRFFQRLNWPRLEAGLLEAPFVPDPHAVYAKDVLDIEQFSTVKGVNLDAADDTFYGKFNTGSVSIPWQCEMIETGCFNELNVFARGEDNKECRTPDLQLTPAVSPPEEEAGCFMFARRTLCPQKKIPPRLRPIPVPEHLLNNTQTHAHAHAHANS
;
A
#
# COMPACT_ATOMS: atom_id res chain seq x y z
N MET A 1 -33.96 11.73 -8.18
CA MET A 1 -32.50 11.69 -8.35
C MET A 1 -32.17 12.65 -9.49
N GLU A 2 -31.39 13.69 -9.21
CA GLU A 2 -31.01 14.69 -10.22
C GLU A 2 -30.04 14.10 -11.25
N LEU A 3 -30.03 14.66 -12.46
CA LEU A 3 -29.28 14.13 -13.61
C LEU A 3 -27.78 13.95 -13.33
N GLU A 4 -27.18 14.85 -12.56
CA GLU A 4 -25.75 14.80 -12.23
C GLU A 4 -25.37 13.58 -11.38
N ASN A 5 -26.18 13.26 -10.35
CA ASN A 5 -25.98 12.06 -9.53
C ASN A 5 -26.14 10.79 -10.36
N ILE A 6 -27.13 10.75 -11.26
CA ILE A 6 -27.35 9.61 -12.15
C ILE A 6 -26.14 9.41 -13.05
N VAL A 7 -25.64 10.48 -13.68
CA VAL A 7 -24.47 10.43 -14.56
C VAL A 7 -23.22 9.99 -13.79
N ALA A 8 -22.94 10.58 -12.63
CA ALA A 8 -21.78 10.25 -11.82
C ALA A 8 -21.81 8.78 -11.35
N ASN A 9 -22.94 8.32 -10.81
CA ASN A 9 -23.09 6.94 -10.36
C ASN A 9 -22.99 5.95 -11.52
N THR A 10 -23.57 6.27 -12.68
CA THR A 10 -23.47 5.41 -13.88
C THR A 10 -22.03 5.29 -14.36
N VAL A 11 -21.29 6.40 -14.42
CA VAL A 11 -19.87 6.40 -14.81
C VAL A 11 -19.03 5.60 -13.81
N TYR A 12 -19.28 5.76 -12.51
CA TYR A 12 -18.60 5.00 -11.46
C TYR A 12 -18.86 3.50 -11.57
N LEU A 13 -20.12 3.09 -11.73
CA LEU A 13 -20.50 1.68 -11.86
C LEU A 13 -19.85 1.05 -13.10
N LYS A 14 -19.87 1.76 -14.23
CA LYS A 14 -19.21 1.31 -15.47
C LYS A 14 -17.69 1.18 -15.33
N ALA A 15 -17.05 2.04 -14.52
CA ALA A 15 -15.63 1.90 -14.22
C ALA A 15 -15.35 0.69 -13.31
N ARG A 16 -16.25 0.40 -12.35
CA ARG A 16 -16.14 -0.71 -11.40
C ARG A 16 -16.30 -2.08 -12.04
N GLU A 17 -17.22 -2.23 -13.00
CA GLU A 17 -17.43 -3.48 -13.73
C GLU A 17 -16.17 -3.96 -14.49
N GLY A 18 -15.19 -3.07 -14.66
CA GLY A 18 -14.09 -3.25 -15.59
C GLY A 18 -14.65 -3.08 -17.00
N GLY A 19 -14.09 -2.14 -17.78
CA GLY A 19 -14.57 -1.93 -19.15
C GLY A 19 -14.67 -3.27 -19.90
N SER A 20 -15.75 -3.48 -20.66
CA SER A 20 -16.02 -4.69 -21.45
C SER A 20 -14.92 -5.09 -22.45
N ASP A 21 -13.89 -4.26 -22.59
CA ASP A 21 -12.76 -4.45 -23.47
C ASP A 21 -11.61 -5.17 -22.74
N SER A 22 -10.86 -5.97 -23.50
CA SER A 22 -9.65 -6.70 -23.08
C SER A 22 -8.59 -5.85 -22.34
N ASN A 23 -8.70 -4.52 -22.37
CA ASN A 23 -7.74 -3.59 -21.81
C ASN A 23 -8.01 -3.19 -20.35
N LYS A 24 -9.02 -3.76 -19.66
CA LYS A 24 -9.31 -3.55 -18.20
C LYS A 24 -9.24 -2.08 -17.75
N GLY A 25 -9.72 -1.14 -18.57
CA GLY A 25 -9.69 0.30 -18.26
C GLY A 25 -8.34 1.02 -18.42
N LYS A 26 -7.28 0.34 -18.90
CA LYS A 26 -5.97 0.96 -19.17
C LYS A 26 -6.07 2.00 -20.30
N SER A 27 -5.29 3.07 -20.19
CA SER A 27 -5.13 4.05 -21.26
C SER A 27 -4.61 3.39 -22.55
N LYS A 28 -5.05 3.81 -23.73
CA LYS A 28 -4.50 3.31 -25.02
C LYS A 28 -2.98 3.51 -25.15
N LYS A 29 -2.39 4.42 -24.38
CA LYS A 29 -0.95 4.73 -24.37
C LYS A 29 -0.20 4.14 -23.15
N TRP A 30 -0.82 3.24 -22.38
CA TRP A 30 -0.26 2.77 -21.09
C TRP A 30 1.16 2.19 -21.22
N ARG A 31 1.46 1.45 -22.29
CA ARG A 31 2.80 0.90 -22.53
C ARG A 31 3.87 1.97 -22.73
N LYS A 32 3.51 3.09 -23.37
CA LYS A 32 4.40 4.25 -23.54
C LYS A 32 4.61 4.98 -22.21
N ILE A 33 3.56 5.06 -21.39
CA ILE A 33 3.65 5.66 -20.05
C ILE A 33 4.59 4.82 -19.17
N LEU A 34 4.43 3.49 -19.20
CA LEU A 34 5.15 2.49 -18.41
C LEU A 34 6.42 1.92 -19.07
N GLN A 35 6.99 2.61 -20.04
CA GLN A 35 8.20 2.15 -20.73
C GLN A 35 9.40 2.12 -19.77
N PHE A 36 10.17 1.03 -19.78
CA PHE A 36 11.35 0.92 -18.95
C PHE A 36 12.42 1.94 -19.34
N PRO A 37 13.10 2.55 -18.35
CA PRO A 37 14.29 3.33 -18.62
C PRO A 37 15.42 2.41 -19.07
N HIS A 38 16.34 2.94 -19.87
CA HIS A 38 17.57 2.23 -20.21
C HIS A 38 18.43 1.98 -18.96
N ILE A 39 19.09 0.82 -18.86
CA ILE A 39 19.85 0.38 -17.68
C ILE A 39 20.91 1.39 -17.20
N SER A 40 21.48 2.18 -18.10
CA SER A 40 22.43 3.25 -17.74
C SER A 40 21.82 4.32 -16.83
N GLN A 41 20.51 4.55 -16.90
CA GLN A 41 19.77 5.50 -16.06
C GLN A 41 19.47 4.94 -14.65
N CYS A 42 19.70 3.65 -14.43
CA CYS A 42 19.42 2.99 -13.14
C CYS A 42 20.69 2.74 -12.31
N LEU A 43 21.88 3.06 -12.85
CA LEU A 43 23.16 2.76 -12.20
C LEU A 43 23.32 3.46 -10.85
N ASP A 44 22.81 4.69 -10.73
CA ASP A 44 22.86 5.49 -9.50
C ASP A 44 21.75 5.14 -8.50
N ILE A 45 20.70 4.43 -8.93
CA ILE A 45 19.62 3.98 -8.05
C ILE A 45 20.15 2.95 -7.06
N LYS A 46 21.07 2.08 -7.49
CA LYS A 46 21.67 1.03 -6.65
C LYS A 46 22.34 1.59 -5.38
N THR A 47 22.82 2.84 -5.42
CA THR A 47 23.44 3.49 -4.25
C THR A 47 22.46 4.29 -3.40
N LYS A 48 21.21 4.42 -3.85
CA LYS A 48 20.15 5.24 -3.23
C LYS A 48 19.07 4.42 -2.52
N ILE A 49 19.00 3.12 -2.79
CA ILE A 49 18.00 2.22 -2.21
C ILE A 49 18.67 1.13 -1.38
N ASP A 50 17.94 0.61 -0.40
CA ASP A 50 18.34 -0.62 0.26
C ASP A 50 18.29 -1.77 -0.74
N VAL A 51 19.36 -2.54 -0.81
CA VAL A 51 19.51 -3.72 -1.68
C VAL A 51 19.66 -5.01 -0.86
N GLY A 52 19.35 -4.95 0.44
CA GLY A 52 19.30 -6.09 1.33
C GLY A 52 18.22 -7.10 0.94
N TYR A 53 18.46 -8.36 1.29
CA TYR A 53 17.55 -9.46 0.99
C TYR A 53 16.15 -9.23 1.59
N GLU A 54 16.07 -8.84 2.86
CA GLU A 54 14.81 -8.59 3.56
C GLU A 54 13.97 -7.53 2.83
N TYR A 55 14.58 -6.40 2.46
CA TYR A 55 13.87 -5.36 1.75
C TYR A 55 13.44 -5.79 0.34
N VAL A 56 14.39 -6.23 -0.50
CA VAL A 56 14.16 -6.48 -1.94
C VAL A 56 13.39 -7.77 -2.19
N VAL A 57 13.69 -8.85 -1.48
CA VAL A 57 13.16 -10.19 -1.79
C VAL A 57 11.96 -10.55 -0.91
N ASP A 58 11.96 -10.16 0.36
CA ASP A 58 10.88 -10.53 1.27
C ASP A 58 9.74 -9.51 1.26
N GLN A 59 10.07 -8.22 1.39
CA GLN A 59 9.06 -7.15 1.50
C GLN A 59 8.54 -6.62 0.16
N GLN A 60 9.40 -6.47 -0.87
CA GLN A 60 8.98 -5.91 -2.17
C GLN A 60 8.32 -6.98 -3.07
N PRO A 61 7.04 -6.86 -3.46
CA PRO A 61 6.34 -7.90 -4.24
C PRO A 61 6.97 -8.23 -5.60
N ILE A 62 7.35 -7.23 -6.39
CA ILE A 62 8.01 -7.45 -7.70
C ILE A 62 9.41 -8.04 -7.48
N GLY A 63 10.15 -7.58 -6.46
CA GLY A 63 11.46 -8.12 -6.13
C GLY A 63 11.41 -9.59 -5.74
N LYS A 64 10.43 -9.99 -4.91
CA LYS A 64 10.11 -11.39 -4.59
C LYS A 64 9.86 -12.22 -5.85
N LEU A 65 9.01 -11.73 -6.77
CA LEU A 65 8.70 -12.43 -8.02
C LEU A 65 9.93 -12.60 -8.93
N LEU A 66 10.71 -11.53 -9.13
CA LEU A 66 11.93 -11.58 -9.94
C LEU A 66 12.97 -12.53 -9.33
N PHE A 67 13.13 -12.54 -8.01
CA PHE A 67 14.03 -13.47 -7.33
C PHE A 67 13.59 -14.92 -7.51
N ARG A 68 12.27 -15.19 -7.40
CA ARG A 68 11.72 -16.53 -7.66
C ARG A 68 11.94 -16.97 -9.11
N GLN A 69 11.74 -16.09 -10.08
CA GLN A 69 12.05 -16.35 -11.49
C GLN A 69 13.54 -16.63 -11.71
N PHE A 70 14.43 -15.92 -11.02
CA PHE A 70 15.86 -16.18 -11.05
C PHE A 70 16.21 -17.58 -10.50
N CYS A 71 15.65 -17.96 -9.35
CA CYS A 71 15.82 -19.30 -8.78
C CYS A 71 15.30 -20.39 -9.72
N GLU A 72 14.13 -20.21 -10.31
CA GLU A 72 13.55 -21.17 -11.25
C GLU A 72 14.38 -21.34 -12.52
N ARG A 73 14.73 -20.24 -13.18
CA ARG A 73 15.33 -20.28 -14.53
C ARG A 73 16.84 -20.44 -14.52
N THR A 74 17.51 -19.85 -13.53
CA THR A 74 18.97 -19.68 -13.54
C THR A 74 19.65 -20.50 -12.44
N ARG A 75 18.96 -20.76 -11.32
CA ARG A 75 19.52 -21.51 -10.19
C ARG A 75 18.58 -22.60 -9.68
N PRO A 76 18.29 -23.65 -10.48
CA PRO A 76 17.33 -24.70 -10.10
C PRO A 76 17.61 -25.35 -8.75
N GLN A 77 18.88 -25.40 -8.30
CA GLN A 77 19.25 -25.89 -6.97
C GLN A 77 18.60 -25.13 -5.80
N TYR A 78 18.24 -23.85 -6.01
CA TYR A 78 17.55 -23.02 -5.04
C TYR A 78 16.02 -22.99 -5.27
N HIS A 79 15.53 -23.47 -6.41
CA HIS A 79 14.10 -23.48 -6.70
C HIS A 79 13.33 -24.40 -5.72
N LYS A 80 13.97 -25.47 -5.22
CA LYS A 80 13.38 -26.37 -4.22
C LYS A 80 12.91 -25.65 -2.94
N TYR A 81 13.61 -24.60 -2.49
CA TYR A 81 13.21 -23.83 -1.29
C TYR A 81 11.96 -22.99 -1.54
N ASN A 82 11.77 -22.48 -2.76
CA ASN A 82 10.53 -21.80 -3.13
C ASN A 82 9.34 -22.76 -3.04
N GLY A 83 9.51 -23.99 -3.53
CA GLY A 83 8.49 -25.04 -3.41
C GLY A 83 8.18 -25.39 -1.95
N PHE A 84 9.20 -25.47 -1.10
CA PHE A 84 9.01 -25.69 0.34
C PHE A 84 8.22 -24.55 0.99
N LEU A 85 8.59 -23.29 0.74
CA LEU A 85 7.90 -22.12 1.29
C LEU A 85 6.43 -22.07 0.86
N ASP A 86 6.15 -22.35 -0.43
CA ASP A 86 4.77 -22.41 -0.94
C ASP A 86 3.96 -23.53 -0.25
N ALA A 87 4.60 -24.66 0.06
CA ALA A 87 3.94 -25.77 0.74
C ALA A 87 3.65 -25.46 2.22
N VAL A 88 4.55 -24.75 2.89
CA VAL A 88 4.34 -24.25 4.26
C VAL A 88 3.19 -23.24 4.29
N GLU A 89 3.16 -22.27 3.38
CA GLU A 89 2.08 -21.28 3.28
C GLU A 89 0.71 -21.95 3.06
N ARG A 90 0.65 -22.98 2.19
CA ARG A 90 -0.57 -23.79 2.01
C ARG A 90 -0.98 -24.57 3.26
N TYR A 91 -0.01 -25.12 4.00
CA TYR A 91 -0.27 -25.82 5.26
C TYR A 91 -0.83 -24.89 6.33
N GLU A 92 -0.32 -23.65 6.44
CA GLU A 92 -0.78 -22.65 7.42
C GLU A 92 -2.26 -22.28 7.22
N VAL A 93 -2.73 -22.24 5.98
CA VAL A 93 -4.10 -21.86 5.63
C VAL A 93 -5.06 -23.06 5.43
N GLY A 94 -4.54 -24.29 5.51
CA GLY A 94 -5.28 -25.53 5.30
C GLY A 94 -6.44 -25.75 6.29
N LEU A 95 -7.48 -26.48 5.87
CA LEU A 95 -8.57 -26.92 6.76
C LEU A 95 -8.04 -28.03 7.70
N GLU A 96 -8.56 -28.11 8.93
CA GLU A 96 -8.14 -29.12 9.92
C GLU A 96 -8.15 -30.55 9.36
N GLU A 97 -9.18 -30.89 8.58
CA GLU A 97 -9.36 -32.19 7.92
C GLU A 97 -8.24 -32.50 6.89
N THR A 98 -7.72 -31.48 6.23
CA THR A 98 -6.66 -31.58 5.21
C THR A 98 -5.26 -31.30 5.75
N ARG A 99 -5.18 -30.65 6.93
CA ARG A 99 -3.94 -30.12 7.49
C ARG A 99 -2.98 -31.23 7.87
N VAL A 100 -3.49 -32.36 8.35
CA VAL A 100 -2.69 -33.56 8.64
C VAL A 100 -2.08 -34.14 7.36
N ALA A 101 -2.83 -34.17 6.26
CA ALA A 101 -2.32 -34.63 4.97
C ALA A 101 -1.28 -33.67 4.39
N LEU A 102 -1.52 -32.35 4.47
CA LEU A 102 -0.56 -31.31 4.05
C LEU A 102 0.71 -31.35 4.89
N ALA A 103 0.61 -31.54 6.21
CA ALA A 103 1.77 -31.73 7.08
C ALA A 103 2.58 -32.96 6.69
N ALA A 104 1.91 -34.08 6.43
CA ALA A 104 2.56 -35.32 5.99
C ALA A 104 3.24 -35.15 4.63
N GLU A 105 2.64 -34.38 3.71
CA GLU A 105 3.24 -34.03 2.41
C GLU A 105 4.50 -33.16 2.59
N VAL A 106 4.39 -32.05 3.34
CA VAL A 106 5.52 -31.15 3.62
C VAL A 106 6.67 -31.91 4.27
N PHE A 107 6.37 -32.70 5.30
CA PHE A 107 7.36 -33.48 6.01
C PHE A 107 8.00 -34.56 5.13
N GLY A 108 7.19 -35.33 4.40
CA GLY A 108 7.67 -36.42 3.55
C GLY A 108 8.54 -35.92 2.39
N ARG A 109 8.12 -34.82 1.74
CA ARG A 109 8.74 -34.30 0.52
C ARG A 109 10.00 -33.46 0.81
N TYR A 110 9.95 -32.60 1.82
CA TYR A 110 11.01 -31.62 2.05
C TYR A 110 11.92 -31.92 3.24
N LEU A 111 11.44 -32.69 4.23
CA LEU A 111 12.14 -32.89 5.52
C LEU A 111 12.61 -34.34 5.77
N LYS A 112 12.12 -35.35 5.04
CA LYS A 112 12.42 -36.78 5.29
C LYS A 112 13.33 -37.45 4.25
N GLN A 113 13.25 -37.06 2.98
CA GLN A 113 14.02 -37.71 1.91
C GLN A 113 15.45 -37.17 1.81
N GLU A 114 16.44 -38.03 1.53
CA GLU A 114 17.74 -37.62 0.97
C GLU A 114 17.63 -37.41 -0.57
N GLY A 115 16.58 -36.73 -1.00
CA GLY A 115 16.25 -36.49 -2.41
C GLY A 115 16.60 -35.08 -2.86
N GLY A 116 16.61 -34.83 -4.18
CA GLY A 116 16.98 -33.52 -4.76
C GLY A 116 16.10 -32.33 -4.33
N GLU A 117 14.90 -32.58 -3.79
CA GLU A 117 13.98 -31.54 -3.28
C GLU A 117 14.09 -31.31 -1.76
N ALA A 118 14.87 -32.10 -1.04
CA ALA A 118 15.00 -31.96 0.42
C ALA A 118 15.70 -30.65 0.79
N VAL A 119 15.23 -29.99 1.86
CA VAL A 119 15.76 -28.71 2.36
C VAL A 119 16.48 -28.86 3.71
N THR A 120 16.88 -30.09 4.04
CA THR A 120 17.57 -30.48 5.28
C THR A 120 18.96 -29.85 5.43
N ASP A 121 19.49 -29.23 4.38
CA ASP A 121 20.72 -28.47 4.38
C ASP A 121 20.57 -27.06 4.99
N VAL A 122 19.33 -26.55 5.09
CA VAL A 122 19.01 -25.24 5.66
C VAL A 122 18.20 -25.37 6.95
N VAL A 123 17.32 -26.37 7.03
CA VAL A 123 16.52 -26.65 8.23
C VAL A 123 17.34 -27.55 9.17
N VAL A 124 18.07 -26.92 10.10
CA VAL A 124 18.85 -27.63 11.13
C VAL A 124 17.93 -28.28 12.17
N PRO A 125 18.30 -29.44 12.76
CA PRO A 125 17.52 -30.11 13.80
C PRO A 125 17.19 -29.20 15.00
N THR A 126 18.06 -28.25 15.32
CA THR A 126 17.83 -27.27 16.37
C THR A 126 16.71 -26.28 16.06
N VAL A 127 16.40 -25.97 14.79
CA VAL A 127 15.25 -25.11 14.43
C VAL A 127 13.92 -25.81 14.73
N VAL A 128 13.89 -27.15 14.71
CA VAL A 128 12.73 -27.94 15.13
C VAL A 128 12.53 -27.85 16.65
N ASP A 129 13.62 -27.83 17.42
CA ASP A 129 13.60 -27.68 18.88
C ASP A 129 13.37 -26.20 19.31
N ASP A 130 13.95 -25.23 18.58
CA ASP A 130 13.85 -23.79 18.82
C ASP A 130 12.46 -23.24 18.44
N ALA A 131 11.81 -23.80 17.40
CA ALA A 131 10.41 -23.51 17.09
C ALA A 131 9.48 -23.95 18.24
N SER A 132 9.88 -24.97 19.00
CA SER A 132 9.21 -25.39 20.24
C SER A 132 9.47 -24.41 21.38
N SER A 133 10.65 -23.79 21.44
CA SER A 133 11.03 -22.83 22.50
C SER A 133 10.54 -21.40 22.26
N LEU A 134 10.26 -20.99 21.01
CA LEU A 134 9.67 -19.69 20.66
C LEU A 134 8.19 -19.55 21.09
N LEU A 135 7.56 -20.65 21.49
CA LEU A 135 6.24 -20.69 22.12
C LEU A 135 6.30 -20.48 23.64
N GLU A 136 7.49 -20.43 24.24
CA GLU A 136 7.73 -20.18 25.66
C GLU A 136 8.46 -18.85 25.84
N GLY A 137 7.69 -17.77 25.74
CA GLY A 137 8.20 -16.42 25.53
C GLY A 137 9.12 -15.85 26.61
N ASN A 138 9.77 -14.75 26.25
CA ASN A 138 10.04 -13.59 27.12
C ASN A 138 10.51 -12.42 26.23
N VAL A 139 9.61 -11.48 25.91
CA VAL A 139 10.00 -10.18 25.35
C VAL A 139 10.13 -9.22 26.53
N ILE A 140 11.32 -8.65 26.69
CA ILE A 140 11.60 -7.61 27.67
C ILE A 140 10.79 -6.36 27.29
N ASP A 141 9.85 -5.96 28.17
CA ASP A 141 8.95 -4.83 27.96
C ASP A 141 9.63 -3.50 28.33
N ASN A 142 9.59 -2.54 27.39
CA ASN A 142 9.90 -1.15 27.62
C ASN A 142 8.61 -0.35 27.38
N GLU A 143 7.78 -0.21 28.41
CA GLU A 143 6.43 0.36 28.31
C GLU A 143 6.43 1.89 28.21
N ARG A 144 5.93 2.44 27.09
CA ARG A 144 5.27 3.78 27.01
C ARG A 144 4.18 3.89 25.92
N TYR A 145 3.45 2.81 25.63
CA TYR A 145 2.24 2.86 24.78
C TYR A 145 1.22 1.81 25.25
N THR A 146 -0.04 2.21 25.46
CA THR A 146 -1.14 1.30 25.83
C THR A 146 -2.14 1.18 24.68
N PHE A 147 -2.47 -0.04 24.24
CA PHE A 147 -3.48 -0.34 23.19
C PHE A 147 -4.92 -0.44 23.72
N SER A 148 -5.10 -0.26 25.04
CA SER A 148 -6.39 -0.41 25.72
C SER A 148 -7.52 0.49 25.20
N PRO A 149 -7.28 1.75 24.75
CA PRO A 149 -8.33 2.56 24.14
C PRO A 149 -8.91 1.96 22.85
N ASP A 150 -8.10 1.25 22.06
CA ASP A 150 -8.55 0.61 20.82
C ASP A 150 -9.51 -0.54 21.12
N TRP A 151 -9.21 -1.34 22.16
CA TRP A 151 -10.11 -2.41 22.61
C TRP A 151 -11.43 -1.88 23.16
N PHE A 152 -11.42 -0.74 23.84
CA PHE A 152 -12.66 -0.08 24.26
C PHE A 152 -13.47 0.39 23.05
N SER A 153 -12.79 0.98 22.06
CA SER A 153 -13.42 1.41 20.80
C SER A 153 -13.99 0.22 20.02
N PHE A 154 -13.30 -0.92 20.01
CA PHE A 154 -13.81 -2.17 19.45
C PHE A 154 -15.07 -2.65 20.19
N GLY A 155 -15.09 -2.58 21.52
CA GLY A 155 -16.28 -2.86 22.32
C GLY A 155 -17.47 -1.97 21.94
N CYS A 156 -17.24 -0.67 21.74
CA CYS A 156 -18.26 0.26 21.24
C CYS A 156 -18.79 -0.13 19.85
N LEU A 157 -17.90 -0.52 18.93
CA LEU A 157 -18.29 -0.95 17.58
C LEU A 157 -19.11 -2.24 17.60
N VAL A 158 -18.68 -3.25 18.37
CA VAL A 158 -19.44 -4.50 18.55
C VAL A 158 -20.82 -4.21 19.13
N TYR A 159 -20.90 -3.33 20.13
CA TYR A 159 -22.18 -2.91 20.69
C TYR A 159 -23.07 -2.26 19.62
N GLU A 160 -22.53 -1.31 18.86
CA GLU A 160 -23.30 -0.53 17.88
C GLU A 160 -23.78 -1.39 16.70
N MET A 161 -22.98 -2.36 16.25
CA MET A 161 -23.38 -3.32 15.22
C MET A 161 -24.56 -4.20 15.66
N ILE A 162 -24.64 -4.58 16.94
CA ILE A 162 -25.72 -5.45 17.47
C ILE A 162 -26.95 -4.62 17.85
N GLU A 163 -26.76 -3.54 18.60
CA GLU A 163 -27.86 -2.73 19.14
C GLU A 163 -28.45 -1.80 18.06
N GLY A 164 -27.63 -1.32 17.13
CA GLY A 164 -27.97 -0.30 16.13
C GLY A 164 -27.88 1.14 16.64
N ARG A 165 -27.17 1.36 17.76
CA ARG A 165 -26.85 2.68 18.35
C ARG A 165 -25.61 2.57 19.24
N ALA A 166 -24.94 3.69 19.47
CA ALA A 166 -23.82 3.77 20.40
C ALA A 166 -24.23 3.42 21.86
N PRO A 167 -23.31 2.84 22.66
CA PRO A 167 -23.60 2.40 24.04
C PRO A 167 -23.95 3.52 25.01
N PHE A 168 -23.38 4.72 24.82
CA PHE A 168 -23.53 5.86 25.75
C PHE A 168 -24.31 7.05 25.16
N ARG A 169 -24.91 6.87 23.98
CA ARG A 169 -25.71 7.91 23.30
C ARG A 169 -26.93 7.31 22.61
N ALA A 170 -28.11 7.83 22.90
CA ALA A 170 -29.33 7.40 22.24
C ALA A 170 -29.42 7.93 20.80
N ARG A 171 -30.23 7.26 19.96
CA ARG A 171 -30.42 7.62 18.55
C ARG A 171 -31.02 9.03 18.45
N LYS A 172 -30.39 9.90 17.66
CA LYS A 172 -30.77 11.32 17.48
C LYS A 172 -30.72 12.17 18.76
N GLU A 173 -30.08 11.70 19.82
CA GLU A 173 -29.91 12.47 21.06
C GLU A 173 -28.93 13.63 20.85
N LYS A 174 -29.38 14.86 21.13
CA LYS A 174 -28.51 16.05 21.20
C LYS A 174 -28.05 16.24 22.65
N VAL A 175 -26.86 15.72 22.96
CA VAL A 175 -26.27 15.77 24.30
C VAL A 175 -24.92 16.47 24.25
N LYS A 176 -24.61 17.25 25.29
CA LYS A 176 -23.32 17.94 25.40
C LYS A 176 -22.18 16.93 25.55
N ARG A 177 -20.98 17.31 25.11
CA ARG A 177 -19.80 16.43 25.14
C ARG A 177 -19.46 15.97 26.56
N GLU A 178 -19.55 16.87 27.54
CA GLU A 178 -19.20 16.59 28.94
C GLU A 178 -20.11 15.52 29.55
N GLU A 179 -21.39 15.51 29.16
CA GLU A 179 -22.34 14.50 29.62
C GLU A 179 -22.05 13.13 29.00
N VAL A 180 -21.67 13.08 27.71
CA VAL A 180 -21.22 11.83 27.08
C VAL A 180 -19.96 11.29 27.76
N ASP A 181 -18.99 12.17 28.05
CA ASP A 181 -17.76 11.81 28.74
C ASP A 181 -18.05 11.27 30.16
N ARG A 182 -19.01 11.87 30.88
CA ARG A 182 -19.47 11.38 32.19
C ARG A 182 -20.06 9.97 32.07
N ARG A 183 -20.92 9.72 31.08
CA ARG A 183 -21.53 8.40 30.83
C ARG A 183 -20.48 7.35 30.52
N VAL A 184 -19.53 7.66 29.63
CA VAL A 184 -18.43 6.75 29.26
C VAL A 184 -17.60 6.35 30.49
N LYS A 185 -17.34 7.29 31.40
CA LYS A 185 -16.52 7.05 32.60
C LYS A 185 -17.25 6.30 33.71
N HIS A 186 -18.53 6.60 33.93
CA HIS A 186 -19.22 6.21 35.16
C HIS A 186 -20.43 5.32 34.96
N GLU A 187 -21.02 5.27 33.76
CA GLU A 187 -22.20 4.45 33.51
C GLU A 187 -21.83 3.13 32.87
N GLN A 188 -22.54 2.07 33.28
CA GLN A 188 -22.54 0.81 32.54
C GLN A 188 -23.46 0.91 31.33
N GLU A 189 -23.00 0.34 30.23
CA GLU A 189 -23.78 0.09 29.04
C GLU A 189 -24.97 -0.83 29.32
N LYS A 190 -26.07 -0.63 28.58
CA LYS A 190 -27.30 -1.41 28.72
C LYS A 190 -27.46 -2.35 27.54
N TYR A 191 -27.83 -3.61 27.78
CA TYR A 191 -27.98 -4.60 26.72
C TYR A 191 -29.45 -4.95 26.49
N SER A 192 -29.91 -4.89 25.24
CA SER A 192 -31.25 -5.38 24.87
C SER A 192 -31.26 -6.90 24.65
N SER A 193 -32.43 -7.45 24.29
CA SER A 193 -32.60 -8.85 23.89
C SER A 193 -31.90 -9.22 22.58
N LYS A 194 -31.36 -8.25 21.83
CA LYS A 194 -30.56 -8.51 20.62
C LYS A 194 -29.22 -9.17 20.91
N PHE A 195 -28.72 -9.05 22.14
CA PHE A 195 -27.44 -9.64 22.55
C PHE A 195 -27.64 -11.09 23.02
N SER A 196 -26.93 -12.01 22.38
CA SER A 196 -26.69 -13.33 22.96
C SER A 196 -25.83 -13.20 24.23
N GLU A 197 -25.86 -14.22 25.08
CA GLU A 197 -25.04 -14.25 26.31
C GLU A 197 -23.54 -14.09 26.01
N CYS A 198 -23.05 -14.76 24.96
CA CYS A 198 -21.65 -14.66 24.52
C CYS A 198 -21.32 -13.25 23.98
N ALA A 199 -22.23 -12.62 23.24
CA ALA A 199 -22.02 -11.27 22.73
C ALA A 199 -21.99 -10.23 23.86
N ARG A 200 -22.89 -10.38 24.84
CA ARG A 200 -22.90 -9.54 26.06
C ARG A 200 -21.59 -9.70 26.82
N ALA A 201 -21.14 -10.92 27.08
CA ALA A 201 -19.90 -11.19 27.79
C ALA A 201 -18.68 -10.58 27.10
N LEU A 202 -18.55 -10.73 25.77
CA LEU A 202 -17.48 -10.10 25.01
C LEU A 202 -17.51 -8.57 25.16
N CYS A 203 -18.69 -7.99 24.92
CA CYS A 203 -18.86 -6.55 24.91
C CYS A 203 -18.59 -5.92 26.28
N SER A 204 -19.08 -6.53 27.37
CA SER A 204 -18.83 -6.04 28.73
C SER A 204 -17.35 -6.14 29.11
N ALA A 205 -16.66 -7.19 28.67
CA ALA A 205 -15.23 -7.36 28.93
C ALA A 205 -14.38 -6.32 28.17
N LEU A 206 -14.75 -5.96 26.93
CA LEU A 206 -14.11 -4.90 26.15
C LEU A 206 -14.45 -3.48 26.68
N LEU A 207 -15.66 -3.28 27.20
CA LEU A 207 -16.14 -1.99 27.72
C LEU A 207 -15.85 -1.78 29.21
N ALA A 208 -15.03 -2.64 29.82
CA ALA A 208 -14.55 -2.47 31.18
C ALA A 208 -13.85 -1.11 31.33
N LYS A 209 -14.21 -0.35 32.37
CA LYS A 209 -13.74 1.04 32.54
C LYS A 209 -12.26 1.10 32.92
N SER A 210 -11.80 0.16 33.75
CA SER A 210 -10.38 0.01 34.06
C SER A 210 -9.65 -0.66 32.90
N CYS A 211 -8.50 -0.10 32.52
CA CYS A 211 -7.61 -0.67 31.52
C CYS A 211 -7.13 -2.08 31.91
N ALA A 212 -6.81 -2.29 33.19
CA ALA A 212 -6.25 -3.55 33.69
C ALA A 212 -7.24 -4.71 33.64
N SER A 213 -8.53 -4.44 33.78
CA SER A 213 -9.60 -5.45 33.71
C SER A 213 -10.21 -5.57 32.31
N ARG A 214 -9.74 -4.78 31.34
CA ARG A 214 -10.28 -4.75 29.98
C ARG A 214 -9.72 -5.91 29.17
N LEU A 215 -10.59 -6.62 28.47
CA LEU A 215 -10.17 -7.66 27.53
C LEU A 215 -9.27 -7.05 26.45
N GLY A 216 -8.10 -7.66 26.22
CA GLY A 216 -7.05 -7.12 25.36
C GLY A 216 -6.26 -5.93 25.93
N GLY A 217 -6.67 -5.37 27.08
CA GLY A 217 -6.06 -4.17 27.67
C GLY A 217 -4.72 -4.40 28.35
N ALA A 218 -4.40 -5.65 28.72
CA ALA A 218 -3.15 -6.03 29.37
C ALA A 218 -2.09 -6.48 28.35
N GLY A 219 -1.07 -5.65 28.13
CA GLY A 219 0.14 -5.99 27.38
C GLY A 219 -0.02 -6.08 25.86
N ARG A 220 1.08 -6.43 25.16
CA ARG A 220 1.17 -6.46 23.70
C ARG A 220 0.43 -7.64 23.03
N ARG A 221 0.11 -8.70 23.78
CA ARG A 221 -0.66 -9.86 23.31
C ARG A 221 -2.16 -9.76 23.58
N GLY A 222 -2.67 -8.53 23.67
CA GLY A 222 -4.09 -8.29 23.93
C GLY A 222 -5.01 -8.96 22.90
N ALA A 223 -4.59 -8.98 21.63
CA ALA A 223 -5.34 -9.60 20.55
C ALA A 223 -5.59 -11.10 20.79
N ASP A 224 -4.61 -11.84 21.32
CA ASP A 224 -4.75 -13.28 21.54
C ASP A 224 -5.85 -13.59 22.56
N THR A 225 -5.95 -12.78 23.62
CA THR A 225 -7.01 -12.91 24.63
C THR A 225 -8.39 -12.63 24.04
N VAL A 226 -8.49 -11.69 23.10
CA VAL A 226 -9.73 -11.36 22.39
C VAL A 226 -10.09 -12.48 21.42
N LYS A 227 -9.12 -12.97 20.63
CA LYS A 227 -9.27 -14.08 19.68
C LYS A 227 -9.74 -15.37 20.36
N ALA A 228 -9.29 -15.62 21.59
CA ALA A 228 -9.67 -16.79 22.40
C ALA A 228 -11.07 -16.69 23.03
N HIS A 229 -11.73 -15.53 22.98
CA HIS A 229 -13.05 -15.37 23.58
C HIS A 229 -14.09 -16.24 22.88
N ARG A 230 -15.00 -16.86 23.65
CA ARG A 230 -16.02 -17.81 23.16
C ARG A 230 -16.90 -17.27 22.02
N PHE A 231 -17.08 -15.95 21.95
CA PHE A 231 -17.78 -15.29 20.85
C PHE A 231 -17.18 -15.62 19.47
N PHE A 232 -15.85 -15.80 19.38
CA PHE A 232 -15.13 -16.12 18.15
C PHE A 232 -14.81 -17.60 17.98
N GLN A 233 -15.36 -18.50 18.81
CA GLN A 233 -15.03 -19.92 18.81
C GLN A 233 -15.20 -20.62 17.45
N ARG A 234 -16.08 -20.11 16.58
CA ARG A 234 -16.33 -20.66 15.24
C ARG A 234 -15.46 -20.04 14.14
N LEU A 235 -14.64 -19.03 14.45
CA LEU A 235 -13.74 -18.40 13.48
C LEU A 235 -12.39 -19.11 13.46
N ASN A 236 -11.95 -19.46 12.26
CA ASN A 236 -10.58 -19.88 12.02
C ASN A 236 -9.75 -18.63 11.69
N TRP A 237 -8.92 -18.20 12.65
CA TRP A 237 -8.13 -16.97 12.53
C TRP A 237 -7.11 -16.99 11.38
N PRO A 238 -6.28 -18.04 11.18
CA PRO A 238 -5.40 -18.13 10.02
C PRO A 238 -6.14 -17.97 8.68
N ARG A 239 -7.31 -18.58 8.54
CA ARG A 239 -8.12 -18.47 7.32
C ARG A 239 -8.75 -17.09 7.15
N LEU A 240 -9.16 -16.45 8.25
CA LEU A 240 -9.67 -15.08 8.20
C LEU A 240 -8.58 -14.10 7.76
N GLU A 241 -7.37 -14.23 8.33
CA GLU A 241 -6.20 -13.40 8.01
C GLU A 241 -5.74 -13.60 6.56
N ALA A 242 -5.86 -14.83 6.03
CA ALA A 242 -5.61 -15.15 4.64
C ALA A 242 -6.77 -14.78 3.68
N GLY A 243 -7.88 -14.20 4.17
CA GLY A 243 -9.03 -13.82 3.35
C GLY A 243 -9.82 -14.99 2.75
N LEU A 244 -9.73 -16.18 3.35
CA LEU A 244 -10.36 -17.42 2.86
C LEU A 244 -11.74 -17.72 3.45
N LEU A 245 -12.21 -16.91 4.39
CA LEU A 245 -13.58 -17.01 4.91
C LEU A 245 -14.50 -16.15 4.07
N GLU A 246 -15.60 -16.73 3.59
CA GLU A 246 -16.63 -15.96 2.89
C GLU A 246 -17.28 -14.96 3.85
N ALA A 247 -17.41 -13.71 3.39
CA ALA A 247 -18.10 -12.68 4.16
C ALA A 247 -19.60 -13.03 4.24
N PRO A 248 -20.23 -12.91 5.42
CA PRO A 248 -21.66 -13.23 5.58
C PRO A 248 -22.59 -12.28 4.82
N PHE A 249 -22.07 -11.14 4.35
CA PHE A 249 -22.78 -10.19 3.50
C PHE A 249 -21.86 -9.81 2.33
N VAL A 250 -22.36 -10.03 1.12
CA VAL A 250 -21.72 -9.59 -0.13
C VAL A 250 -22.50 -8.40 -0.67
N PRO A 251 -21.90 -7.19 -0.74
CA PRO A 251 -22.56 -6.02 -1.30
C PRO A 251 -22.92 -6.20 -2.78
N ASP A 252 -24.02 -5.59 -3.23
CA ASP A 252 -24.42 -5.60 -4.65
C ASP A 252 -23.42 -4.79 -5.49
N PRO A 253 -22.76 -5.40 -6.49
CA PRO A 253 -21.83 -4.71 -7.39
C PRO A 253 -22.47 -3.69 -8.33
N HIS A 254 -23.79 -3.51 -8.30
CA HIS A 254 -24.50 -2.43 -9.02
C HIS A 254 -25.02 -1.32 -8.10
N ALA A 255 -24.81 -1.44 -6.77
CA ALA A 255 -25.24 -0.45 -5.80
C ALA A 255 -24.09 0.49 -5.38
N VAL A 256 -24.43 1.76 -5.13
CA VAL A 256 -23.55 2.76 -4.53
C VAL A 256 -23.95 2.95 -3.08
N TYR A 257 -23.12 2.47 -2.15
CA TYR A 257 -23.38 2.52 -0.71
C TYR A 257 -22.89 3.84 -0.07
N ALA A 258 -23.36 4.96 -0.60
CA ALA A 258 -23.05 6.31 -0.12
C ALA A 258 -24.27 7.24 -0.25
N LYS A 259 -24.23 8.39 0.43
CA LYS A 259 -25.23 9.46 0.21
C LYS A 259 -25.03 10.10 -1.16
N ASP A 260 -26.10 10.63 -1.71
CA ASP A 260 -26.08 11.44 -2.92
C ASP A 260 -25.22 12.70 -2.72
N VAL A 261 -24.56 13.19 -3.78
CA VAL A 261 -23.62 14.33 -3.70
C VAL A 261 -24.29 15.57 -3.10
N LEU A 262 -25.56 15.78 -3.42
CA LEU A 262 -26.36 16.91 -2.93
C LEU A 262 -26.77 16.79 -1.46
N ASP A 263 -26.77 15.59 -0.90
CA ASP A 263 -27.05 15.33 0.51
C ASP A 263 -25.80 15.48 1.39
N ILE A 264 -24.65 15.77 0.78
CA ILE A 264 -23.39 16.02 1.46
C ILE A 264 -23.26 17.53 1.68
N GLU A 265 -23.26 17.95 2.95
CA GLU A 265 -23.12 19.35 3.32
C GLU A 265 -21.77 19.92 2.83
N GLN A 266 -21.81 21.07 2.17
CA GLN A 266 -20.61 21.78 1.73
C GLN A 266 -20.17 22.79 2.80
N PHE A 267 -18.90 22.73 3.20
CA PHE A 267 -18.32 23.77 4.04
C PHE A 267 -18.12 25.07 3.24
N SER A 268 -18.39 26.21 3.87
CA SER A 268 -18.10 27.53 3.30
C SER A 268 -16.60 27.67 3.01
N THR A 269 -16.27 28.21 1.85
CA THR A 269 -14.87 28.51 1.51
C THR A 269 -14.35 29.65 2.39
N VAL A 270 -13.27 29.37 3.12
CA VAL A 270 -12.58 30.39 3.93
C VAL A 270 -11.72 31.23 3.00
N LYS A 271 -12.07 32.51 2.85
CA LYS A 271 -11.28 33.49 2.08
C LYS A 271 -10.18 34.11 2.95
N GLY A 272 -9.09 34.56 2.32
CA GLY A 272 -8.01 35.29 2.99
C GLY A 272 -6.87 34.41 3.53
N VAL A 273 -6.88 33.11 3.23
CA VAL A 273 -5.73 32.23 3.48
C VAL A 273 -4.70 32.45 2.38
N ASN A 274 -3.50 32.92 2.75
CA ASN A 274 -2.37 33.07 1.83
C ASN A 274 -1.34 32.00 2.16
N LEU A 275 -0.93 31.25 1.14
CA LEU A 275 0.11 30.23 1.29
C LEU A 275 1.49 30.89 1.35
N ASP A 276 2.35 30.37 2.21
CA ASP A 276 3.73 30.85 2.38
C ASP A 276 4.77 29.74 2.16
N ALA A 277 6.05 30.07 2.41
CA ALA A 277 7.16 29.15 2.19
C ALA A 277 7.16 27.93 3.14
N ALA A 278 6.52 28.03 4.32
CA ALA A 278 6.36 26.91 5.22
C ALA A 278 5.37 25.89 4.64
N ASP A 279 4.30 26.36 3.99
CA ASP A 279 3.36 25.51 3.27
C ASP A 279 4.04 24.76 2.12
N ASP A 280 4.83 25.47 1.29
CA ASP A 280 5.60 24.84 0.21
C ASP A 280 6.55 23.75 0.73
N THR A 281 7.21 24.02 1.86
CA THR A 281 8.10 23.05 2.51
C THR A 281 7.32 21.83 2.99
N PHE A 282 6.13 22.04 3.57
CA PHE A 282 5.25 20.97 4.00
C PHE A 282 4.75 20.14 2.81
N TYR A 283 4.28 20.77 1.74
CA TYR A 283 3.83 20.09 0.52
C TYR A 283 4.96 19.27 -0.12
N GLY A 284 6.20 19.78 -0.09
CA GLY A 284 7.38 19.04 -0.54
C GLY A 284 7.66 17.78 0.28
N LYS A 285 7.38 17.79 1.58
CA LYS A 285 7.50 16.61 2.45
C LYS A 285 6.33 15.64 2.29
N PHE A 286 5.13 16.16 2.11
CA PHE A 286 3.90 15.37 1.98
C PHE A 286 3.85 14.60 0.65
N ASN A 287 4.24 15.25 -0.45
CA ASN A 287 4.20 14.69 -1.80
C ASN A 287 5.37 13.72 -2.05
N THR A 288 5.31 12.55 -1.41
CA THR A 288 6.32 11.49 -1.53
C THR A 288 6.22 10.69 -2.83
N GLY A 289 5.10 10.82 -3.56
CA GLY A 289 4.87 10.11 -4.82
C GLY A 289 4.25 8.73 -4.59
N SER A 290 4.69 7.73 -5.36
CA SER A 290 4.23 6.35 -5.21
C SER A 290 4.80 5.70 -3.95
N VAL A 291 3.98 4.87 -3.31
CA VAL A 291 4.42 4.01 -2.20
C VAL A 291 4.77 2.64 -2.75
N SER A 292 5.99 2.16 -2.46
CA SER A 292 6.61 1.04 -3.17
C SER A 292 5.78 -0.24 -3.19
N ILE A 293 5.31 -0.73 -2.04
CA ILE A 293 4.60 -2.02 -1.94
C ILE A 293 3.23 -1.95 -2.65
N PRO A 294 2.32 -1.00 -2.33
CA PRO A 294 1.04 -0.90 -3.04
C PRO A 294 1.18 -0.70 -4.55
N TRP A 295 2.16 0.11 -4.99
CA TRP A 295 2.39 0.34 -6.42
C TRP A 295 2.83 -0.95 -7.14
N GLN A 296 3.68 -1.76 -6.50
CA GLN A 296 4.09 -3.05 -7.05
C GLN A 296 2.94 -4.05 -7.11
N CYS A 297 2.10 -4.12 -6.06
CA CYS A 297 0.88 -4.93 -6.08
C CYS A 297 -0.04 -4.51 -7.22
N GLU A 298 -0.27 -3.20 -7.41
CA GLU A 298 -1.08 -2.67 -8.52
C GLU A 298 -0.53 -3.13 -9.89
N MET A 299 0.79 -3.06 -10.10
CA MET A 299 1.41 -3.52 -11.35
C MET A 299 1.19 -5.03 -11.60
N ILE A 300 1.20 -5.83 -10.54
CA ILE A 300 0.97 -7.28 -10.61
C ILE A 300 -0.52 -7.58 -10.88
N GLU A 301 -1.42 -7.03 -10.07
CA GLU A 301 -2.87 -7.26 -10.12
C GLU A 301 -3.49 -6.79 -11.45
N THR A 302 -3.00 -5.67 -11.99
CA THR A 302 -3.45 -5.15 -13.29
C THR A 302 -2.85 -5.92 -14.48
N GLY A 303 -1.94 -6.87 -14.23
CA GLY A 303 -1.23 -7.64 -15.25
C GLY A 303 -0.14 -6.85 -16.00
N CYS A 304 0.06 -5.56 -15.68
CA CYS A 304 1.09 -4.73 -16.30
C CYS A 304 2.49 -5.34 -16.14
N PHE A 305 2.79 -5.90 -14.97
CA PHE A 305 4.06 -6.59 -14.72
C PHE A 305 4.28 -7.74 -15.71
N ASN A 306 3.34 -8.67 -15.83
CA ASN A 306 3.47 -9.82 -16.73
C ASN A 306 3.57 -9.43 -18.21
N GLU A 307 2.88 -8.36 -18.60
CA GLU A 307 2.86 -7.87 -19.99
C GLU A 307 4.09 -7.03 -20.37
N LEU A 308 4.81 -6.46 -19.40
CA LEU A 308 6.00 -5.63 -19.63
C LEU A 308 7.30 -6.38 -19.32
N ASN A 309 7.30 -7.24 -18.30
CA ASN A 309 8.47 -7.99 -17.83
C ASN A 309 8.75 -9.20 -18.74
N VAL A 310 9.12 -8.91 -20.00
CA VAL A 310 9.43 -9.90 -21.02
C VAL A 310 10.85 -9.72 -21.52
N PHE A 311 11.58 -10.82 -21.71
CA PHE A 311 12.88 -10.82 -22.39
C PHE A 311 12.69 -10.88 -23.92
N ALA A 312 13.67 -10.38 -24.67
CA ALA A 312 13.65 -10.50 -26.12
C ALA A 312 13.90 -11.95 -26.55
N ARG A 313 13.51 -12.33 -27.77
CA ARG A 313 13.86 -13.62 -28.36
C ARG A 313 14.91 -13.42 -29.42
N GLY A 314 16.03 -14.14 -29.31
CA GLY A 314 17.07 -14.17 -30.32
C GLY A 314 16.67 -14.97 -31.56
N GLU A 315 17.53 -14.94 -32.58
CA GLU A 315 17.34 -15.69 -33.84
C GLU A 315 17.23 -17.21 -33.62
N ASP A 316 17.84 -17.73 -32.55
CA ASP A 316 17.77 -19.13 -32.13
C ASP A 316 16.56 -19.43 -31.21
N ASN A 317 15.61 -18.49 -31.10
CA ASN A 317 14.44 -18.54 -30.22
C ASN A 317 14.78 -18.69 -28.73
N LYS A 318 16.02 -18.41 -28.32
CA LYS A 318 16.40 -18.32 -26.89
C LYS A 318 16.12 -16.91 -26.36
N GLU A 319 15.78 -16.84 -25.07
CA GLU A 319 15.62 -15.55 -24.38
C GLU A 319 16.96 -14.79 -24.37
N CYS A 320 16.94 -13.52 -24.77
CA CYS A 320 18.06 -12.61 -24.75
C CYS A 320 17.66 -11.26 -24.12
N ARG A 321 18.67 -10.45 -23.77
CA ARG A 321 18.44 -9.14 -23.14
C ARG A 321 17.70 -8.22 -24.09
N THR A 322 16.63 -7.58 -23.60
CA THR A 322 15.95 -6.50 -24.31
C THR A 322 16.87 -5.29 -24.49
N PRO A 323 16.61 -4.40 -25.46
CA PRO A 323 17.45 -3.22 -25.72
C PRO A 323 17.65 -2.32 -24.49
N ASP A 324 16.64 -2.20 -23.63
CA ASP A 324 16.73 -1.43 -22.39
C ASP A 324 17.73 -1.99 -21.38
N LEU A 325 18.09 -3.28 -21.48
CA LEU A 325 19.05 -3.96 -20.61
C LEU A 325 20.47 -4.09 -21.22
N GLN A 326 20.73 -3.49 -22.39
CA GLN A 326 22.02 -3.58 -23.08
C GLN A 326 22.87 -2.33 -22.82
N LEU A 327 23.93 -2.45 -22.00
CA LEU A 327 24.81 -1.32 -21.65
C LEU A 327 25.49 -0.65 -22.86
N THR A 328 25.67 -1.39 -23.95
CA THR A 328 26.24 -0.88 -25.20
C THR A 328 25.13 -0.85 -26.24
N PRO A 329 24.75 0.32 -26.78
CA PRO A 329 23.71 0.39 -27.79
C PRO A 329 24.18 -0.35 -29.06
N ALA A 330 23.38 -1.30 -29.53
CA ALA A 330 23.48 -1.75 -30.91
C ALA A 330 23.04 -0.58 -31.82
N VAL A 331 24.01 0.10 -32.42
CA VAL A 331 23.90 1.03 -33.57
C VAL A 331 22.74 2.05 -33.54
N SER A 332 23.10 3.31 -33.28
CA SER A 332 22.35 4.58 -33.45
C SER A 332 20.83 4.59 -33.13
N PRO A 333 20.39 5.34 -32.09
CA PRO A 333 18.98 5.43 -31.74
C PRO A 333 18.18 6.24 -32.80
N PRO A 334 16.93 5.86 -33.12
CA PRO A 334 15.95 6.81 -33.62
C PRO A 334 15.70 7.89 -32.55
N GLU A 335 15.43 9.11 -33.00
CA GLU A 335 15.29 10.33 -32.21
C GLU A 335 14.42 10.19 -30.94
N GLU A 336 14.81 10.97 -29.93
CA GLU A 336 14.28 11.06 -28.57
C GLU A 336 12.75 10.91 -28.43
N GLU A 337 12.31 9.99 -27.57
CA GLU A 337 11.08 10.18 -26.79
C GLU A 337 11.32 9.72 -25.35
N ALA A 338 11.61 10.69 -24.47
CA ALA A 338 11.80 10.44 -23.05
C ALA A 338 10.52 9.84 -22.42
N GLY A 339 10.63 8.60 -21.92
CA GLY A 339 9.62 7.97 -21.08
C GLY A 339 9.45 8.72 -19.75
N CYS A 340 8.27 8.59 -19.13
CA CYS A 340 7.88 9.38 -17.96
C CYS A 340 8.42 8.87 -16.61
N PHE A 341 9.32 7.88 -16.58
CA PHE A 341 9.85 7.30 -15.35
C PHE A 341 11.09 8.04 -14.84
N MET A 342 10.88 8.92 -13.86
CA MET A 342 11.95 9.44 -13.01
C MET A 342 11.85 8.77 -11.64
N PHE A 343 12.61 7.69 -11.41
CA PHE A 343 12.79 7.13 -10.06
C PHE A 343 13.72 7.98 -9.17
N ALA A 344 14.16 9.14 -9.66
CA ALA A 344 14.88 10.11 -8.85
C ALA A 344 13.87 10.92 -8.01
N ARG A 345 14.02 10.82 -6.68
CA ARG A 345 13.49 11.79 -5.72
C ARG A 345 13.75 13.18 -6.29
N ARG A 346 12.69 13.91 -6.68
CA ARG A 346 12.83 15.30 -7.07
C ARG A 346 13.15 16.06 -5.78
N THR A 347 14.41 16.10 -5.38
CA THR A 347 14.89 17.15 -4.50
C THR A 347 14.56 18.44 -5.22
N LEU A 348 13.52 19.12 -4.76
CA LEU A 348 13.25 20.50 -5.11
C LEU A 348 14.47 21.30 -4.65
N CYS A 349 15.48 21.43 -5.51
CA CYS A 349 16.42 22.52 -5.38
C CYS A 349 15.60 23.81 -5.49
N PRO A 350 15.69 24.74 -4.54
CA PRO A 350 15.02 26.02 -4.61
C PRO A 350 15.77 26.92 -5.60
N GLN A 351 15.80 26.54 -6.88
CA GLN A 351 16.16 27.49 -7.94
C GLN A 351 14.89 28.23 -8.30
N LYS A 352 14.79 29.45 -7.73
CA LYS A 352 13.77 30.47 -8.00
C LYS A 352 13.40 30.48 -9.49
N LYS A 353 12.27 29.88 -9.86
CA LYS A 353 11.67 30.10 -11.18
C LYS A 353 11.05 31.50 -11.17
N ILE A 354 11.71 32.45 -11.83
CA ILE A 354 11.18 33.79 -12.05
C ILE A 354 9.82 33.67 -12.78
N PRO A 355 8.74 34.28 -12.26
CA PRO A 355 7.43 34.25 -12.90
C PRO A 355 7.51 34.67 -14.38
N PRO A 356 6.75 34.07 -15.30
CA PRO A 356 6.79 34.38 -16.73
C PRO A 356 6.64 35.88 -17.06
N ARG A 357 5.97 36.64 -16.20
CA ARG A 357 5.77 38.10 -16.33
C ARG A 357 7.00 38.95 -16.03
N LEU A 358 8.02 38.38 -15.39
CA LEU A 358 9.26 39.09 -15.00
C LEU A 358 10.47 38.64 -15.84
N ARG A 359 10.26 37.83 -16.89
CA ARG A 359 11.33 37.48 -17.83
C ARG A 359 11.53 38.65 -18.80
N PRO A 360 12.78 39.09 -19.04
CA PRO A 360 13.06 40.05 -20.11
C PRO A 360 12.54 39.49 -21.45
N ILE A 361 11.79 40.30 -22.19
CA ILE A 361 11.37 39.96 -23.55
C ILE A 361 12.61 40.10 -24.44
N PRO A 362 13.05 39.05 -25.15
CA PRO A 362 14.19 39.17 -26.06
C PRO A 362 13.80 40.09 -27.21
N VAL A 363 14.39 41.29 -27.29
CA VAL A 363 14.30 42.15 -28.47
C VAL A 363 15.47 41.77 -29.38
N PRO A 364 15.22 41.30 -30.61
CA PRO A 364 16.28 40.98 -31.56
C PRO A 364 17.24 42.17 -31.79
N GLU A 365 18.55 41.96 -31.72
CA GLU A 365 19.57 43.02 -31.81
C GLU A 365 19.53 43.84 -33.10
N HIS A 366 19.00 43.27 -34.20
CA HIS A 366 18.82 44.00 -35.45
C HIS A 366 17.77 45.14 -35.37
N LEU A 367 16.95 45.17 -34.31
CA LEU A 367 16.00 46.24 -34.03
C LEU A 367 16.59 47.35 -33.14
N LEU A 368 17.84 47.19 -32.66
CA LEU A 368 18.52 48.13 -31.77
C LEU A 368 19.57 49.01 -32.47
N ASN A 369 19.87 48.77 -33.75
CA ASN A 369 20.83 49.57 -34.51
C ASN A 369 20.14 50.70 -35.28
N ASN A 370 19.94 51.85 -34.63
CA ASN A 370 19.73 53.12 -35.31
C ASN A 370 21.09 53.84 -35.47
N THR A 371 21.82 53.52 -36.54
CA THR A 371 22.84 54.43 -37.05
C THR A 371 22.16 55.58 -37.79
N GLN A 372 21.99 56.72 -37.11
CA GLN A 372 21.89 58.01 -37.77
C GLN A 372 23.01 58.92 -37.26
N THR A 373 23.97 59.09 -38.16
CA THR A 373 24.98 60.14 -38.22
C THR A 373 24.39 61.53 -37.96
N HIS A 374 24.94 62.28 -37.02
CA HIS A 374 24.94 63.75 -37.10
C HIS A 374 26.28 64.32 -36.61
N ALA A 375 26.86 65.13 -37.48
CA ALA A 375 28.11 65.86 -37.34
C ALA A 375 27.95 67.13 -36.46
N HIS A 376 29.11 67.76 -36.18
CA HIS A 376 29.38 69.02 -35.45
C HIS A 376 29.72 68.84 -33.96
N ALA A 377 30.75 69.46 -33.38
CA ALA A 377 31.79 70.38 -33.84
C ALA A 377 32.93 70.41 -32.78
N HIS A 378 34.18 70.58 -33.21
CA HIS A 378 35.24 71.09 -32.33
C HIS A 378 35.80 72.37 -32.96
N ALA A 379 35.52 73.50 -32.32
CA ALA A 379 36.17 74.77 -32.59
C ALA A 379 37.40 74.93 -31.68
N HIS A 380 38.49 75.36 -32.31
CA HIS A 380 39.70 75.91 -31.71
C HIS A 380 39.44 77.24 -30.99
N ALA A 381 40.25 77.52 -29.95
CA ALA A 381 40.92 78.79 -29.60
C ALA A 381 41.08 78.84 -28.06
N ASN A 382 42.28 78.62 -27.52
CA ASN A 382 43.43 79.52 -27.36
C ASN A 382 43.43 80.29 -26.04
N SER A 383 44.57 80.17 -25.36
CA SER A 383 45.27 81.15 -24.51
C SER A 383 44.68 81.53 -23.16
#